data_AF-A0A058ZQ84-F1
#
_entry.id   AF-A0A058ZQ84-F1
#
_cell.length_a   1.000
_cell.length_b   1.000
_cell.length_c   1.000
_cell.angle_alpha   90.00
_cell.angle_beta   90.00
_cell.angle_gamma   90.00
#
_symmetry.space_group_name_H-M   'P 1'
#
loop_
_entity.id
_entity.type
_entity.pdbx_description
1 polymer ?
#
loop_
_entity_poly.entity_id
_entity_poly.type
_entity_poly.pdbx_seq_one_letter_code
_entity_poly.pdbx_strand_id
1 'polypeptide(L)'
;MELDGRLSRHFWLTQGMARSIGLDINGALRCGALKRDDYAQMVASCCDCDQSARCIGWMAKQGAGARSLPEFCPIKTVLEQIQL
;
A
#
# COMPACT_ATOMS: atom_id res chain seq x y z
N MET A 1 -6.21 14.85 -18.88
CA MET A 1 -5.13 14.87 -17.87
C MET A 1 -5.76 14.60 -16.50
N GLU A 2 -6.12 13.35 -16.20
CA GLU A 2 -6.76 12.99 -14.89
C GLU A 2 -6.20 11.68 -14.31
N LEU A 3 -5.37 10.95 -15.06
CA LEU A 3 -4.71 9.72 -14.61
C LEU A 3 -3.64 9.97 -13.54
N ASP A 4 -2.96 11.12 -13.61
CA ASP A 4 -1.89 11.49 -12.69
C ASP A 4 -2.39 11.65 -11.24
N GLY A 5 -3.57 12.25 -11.06
CA GLY A 5 -4.18 12.44 -9.74
C GLY A 5 -4.64 11.13 -9.10
N ARG A 6 -5.16 10.19 -9.90
CA ARG A 6 -5.54 8.86 -9.42
C ARG A 6 -4.28 8.09 -9.02
N LEU A 7 -3.29 8.00 -9.89
CA LEU A 7 -2.06 7.28 -9.62
C LEU A 7 -1.35 7.83 -8.37
N SER A 8 -1.23 9.15 -8.25
CA SER A 8 -0.65 9.81 -7.08
C SER A 8 -1.40 9.48 -5.79
N ARG A 9 -2.74 9.46 -5.81
CA ARG A 9 -3.54 9.03 -4.65
C ARG A 9 -3.23 7.60 -4.25
N HIS A 10 -3.21 6.68 -5.21
CA HIS A 10 -2.99 5.25 -4.92
C HIS A 10 -1.54 4.95 -4.51
N PHE A 11 -0.58 5.74 -4.97
CA PHE A 11 0.78 5.73 -4.44
C PHE A 11 0.79 6.00 -2.93
N TRP A 12 0.14 7.08 -2.48
CA TRP A 12 0.06 7.43 -1.05
C TRP A 12 -0.76 6.42 -0.25
N LEU A 13 -1.85 5.88 -0.80
CA LEU A 13 -2.63 4.82 -0.15
C LEU A 13 -1.80 3.56 0.06
N THR A 14 -1.01 3.16 -0.93
CA THR A 14 -0.13 1.98 -0.83
C THR A 14 0.87 2.16 0.31
N GLN A 15 1.51 3.33 0.41
CA GLN A 15 2.42 3.64 1.52
C GLN A 15 1.71 3.70 2.88
N GLY A 16 0.50 4.27 2.93
CA GLY A 16 -0.30 4.34 4.15
C GLY A 16 -0.67 2.94 4.67
N MET A 17 -1.12 2.06 3.78
CA MET A 17 -1.48 0.68 4.12
C MET A 17 -0.27 -0.10 4.64
N ALA A 18 0.87 0.00 3.95
CA ALA A 18 2.12 -0.61 4.42
C ALA A 18 2.54 -0.07 5.79
N ARG A 19 2.45 1.24 6.00
CA ARG A 19 2.78 1.87 7.29
C ARG A 19 1.83 1.41 8.41
N SER A 20 0.56 1.16 8.11
CA SER A 20 -0.40 0.68 9.11
C SER A 20 -0.04 -0.69 9.68
N ILE A 21 0.69 -1.50 8.92
CA ILE A 21 1.23 -2.79 9.37
C ILE A 21 2.72 -2.74 9.77
N GLY A 22 3.30 -1.54 9.88
CA GLY A 22 4.69 -1.33 10.32
C GLY A 22 5.76 -1.47 9.23
N LEU A 23 5.38 -1.58 7.95
CA LEU A 23 6.31 -1.65 6.83
C LEU A 23 6.73 -0.26 6.32
N ASP A 24 8.05 0.00 6.30
CA ASP A 24 8.62 1.17 5.62
C ASP A 24 9.03 0.83 4.17
N ILE A 25 8.11 1.09 3.24
CA ILE A 25 8.33 0.91 1.79
C ILE A 25 9.56 1.69 1.31
N ASN A 26 9.78 2.92 1.79
CA ASN A 26 10.90 3.72 1.32
C ASN A 26 12.23 3.12 1.79
N GLY A 27 12.26 2.61 3.03
CA GLY A 27 13.39 1.84 3.57
C GLY A 27 13.66 0.59 2.75
N ALA A 28 12.63 -0.19 2.45
CA ALA A 28 12.75 -1.41 1.65
C ALA A 28 13.27 -1.13 0.23
N LEU A 29 12.79 -0.05 -0.41
CA LEU A 29 13.27 0.40 -1.72
C LEU A 29 14.74 0.87 -1.66
N ARG A 30 15.12 1.61 -0.61
CA ARG A 30 16.50 2.11 -0.43
C ARG A 30 17.50 0.97 -0.19
N CYS A 31 17.12 -0.02 0.61
CA CYS A 31 17.97 -1.17 0.92
C CYS A 31 17.92 -2.28 -0.14
N GLY A 32 17.11 -2.12 -1.19
CA GLY A 32 16.95 -3.12 -2.26
C GLY A 32 16.14 -4.37 -1.87
N ALA A 33 15.54 -4.38 -0.68
CA ALA A 33 14.62 -5.44 -0.25
C ALA A 33 13.30 -5.43 -1.04
N LEU A 34 12.94 -4.27 -1.61
CA LEU A 34 11.82 -4.09 -2.51
C LEU A 34 12.32 -3.52 -3.84
N LYS A 35 11.97 -4.14 -4.97
CA LYS A 35 12.29 -3.56 -6.28
C LYS A 35 11.27 -2.48 -6.64
N ARG A 36 11.72 -1.46 -7.37
CA ARG A 36 10.87 -0.38 -7.86
C ARG A 36 9.77 -0.88 -8.79
N ASP A 37 10.08 -1.90 -9.60
CA ASP A 37 9.12 -2.52 -10.53
C ASP A 37 7.99 -3.23 -9.78
N ASP A 38 8.35 -4.06 -8.80
CA ASP A 38 7.38 -4.73 -7.91
C ASP A 38 6.51 -3.71 -7.18
N TYR A 39 7.10 -2.60 -6.70
CA TYR A 39 6.35 -1.54 -6.05
C TYR A 39 5.41 -0.80 -7.03
N ALA A 40 5.85 -0.52 -8.26
CA ALA A 40 5.00 0.08 -9.28
C ALA A 40 3.80 -0.83 -9.61
N GLN A 41 4.02 -2.15 -9.68
CA GLN A 41 2.96 -3.13 -9.86
C GLN A 41 1.96 -3.15 -8.70
N MET A 42 2.43 -3.00 -7.44
CA MET A 42 1.54 -2.84 -6.28
C MET A 42 0.68 -1.59 -6.38
N VAL A 43 1.28 -0.45 -6.75
CA VAL A 43 0.54 0.81 -6.93
C VAL A 43 -0.48 0.68 -8.06
N ALA A 44 -0.14 0.01 -9.16
CA ALA A 44 -1.07 -0.27 -10.25
C ALA A 44 -2.24 -1.15 -9.81
N SER A 45 -1.97 -2.25 -9.08
CA SER A 45 -3.03 -3.11 -8.51
C SER A 45 -3.89 -2.38 -7.48
N CYS A 46 -3.31 -1.48 -6.69
CA CYS A 46 -4.06 -0.61 -5.79
C CYS A 46 -4.92 0.38 -6.57
N CYS A 47 -4.41 0.92 -7.68
CA CYS A 47 -5.10 1.86 -8.56
C CYS A 47 -6.37 1.26 -9.16
N ASP A 48 -6.33 -0.02 -9.56
CA ASP A 48 -7.48 -0.73 -10.12
C ASP A 48 -8.61 -0.94 -9.10
N CYS A 49 -8.30 -0.90 -7.80
CA CYS A 49 -9.29 -1.05 -6.73
C CYS A 49 -10.06 0.24 -6.44
N ASP A 50 -11.39 0.15 -6.46
CA ASP A 50 -12.29 1.29 -6.18
C ASP A 50 -12.56 1.51 -4.68
N GLN A 51 -12.07 0.63 -3.80
CA GLN A 51 -12.37 0.66 -2.35
C GLN A 51 -11.52 1.66 -1.55
N SER A 52 -10.95 2.68 -2.22
CA SER A 52 -10.04 3.66 -1.61
C SER A 52 -10.63 4.38 -0.38
N ALA A 53 -11.93 4.69 -0.40
CA ALA A 53 -12.62 5.29 0.75
C ALA A 53 -12.63 4.37 1.99
N ARG A 54 -12.79 3.05 1.78
CA ARG A 54 -12.72 2.06 2.86
C ARG A 54 -11.30 1.92 3.40
N CYS A 55 -10.28 1.99 2.53
CA CYS A 55 -8.88 2.01 2.96
C CYS A 55 -8.62 3.18 3.92
N ILE A 56 -9.06 4.40 3.56
CA ILE A 56 -8.85 5.60 4.39
C ILE A 56 -9.53 5.43 5.76
N GLY A 57 -10.79 5.01 5.78
CA GLY A 57 -11.52 4.79 7.03
C GLY A 57 -10.92 3.67 7.90
N TRP A 58 -10.35 2.63 7.29
CA TRP A 58 -9.64 1.57 7.99
C TRP A 58 -8.30 2.08 8.57
N MET A 59 -7.48 2.76 7.77
CA MET A 59 -6.19 3.32 8.21
C MET A 59 -6.36 4.30 9.37
N ALA A 60 -7.39 5.15 9.31
CA ALA A 60 -7.71 6.09 10.39
C ALA A 60 -8.01 5.38 11.73
N LYS A 61 -8.53 4.15 11.70
CA LYS A 61 -8.84 3.34 12.89
C LYS A 61 -7.65 2.52 13.40
N GLN A 62 -6.77 2.07 12.51
CA GLN A 62 -5.73 1.10 12.84
C GLN A 62 -4.40 1.71 13.28
N GLY A 63 -4.13 2.99 12.95
CA GLY A 63 -2.84 3.60 13.27
C GLY A 63 -1.65 2.84 12.66
N ALA A 64 -0.52 2.77 13.37
CA ALA A 64 0.70 2.05 12.99
C ALA A 64 0.91 0.79 13.86
N GLY A 65 -0.05 -0.12 13.85
CA GLY A 65 -0.01 -1.34 14.68
C GLY A 65 -0.98 -2.43 14.25
N ALA A 66 -1.54 -2.35 13.04
CA ALA A 66 -2.34 -3.45 12.50
C ALA A 66 -1.44 -4.66 12.27
N ARG A 67 -1.91 -5.84 12.69
CA ARG A 67 -1.18 -7.10 12.46
C ARG A 67 -1.26 -7.57 11.01
N SER A 68 -2.27 -7.12 10.27
CA SER A 68 -2.59 -7.58 8.93
C SER A 68 -3.42 -6.54 8.19
N LEU A 69 -3.33 -6.54 6.85
CA LEU A 69 -4.18 -5.71 6.01
C LEU A 69 -5.60 -6.27 5.89
N PRO A 70 -6.60 -5.44 5.56
CA PRO A 70 -7.97 -5.91 5.43
C PRO A 70 -8.10 -6.84 4.20
N GLU A 71 -9.01 -7.81 4.30
CA GLU A 71 -9.17 -8.87 3.28
C GLU A 71 -9.54 -8.35 1.90
N PHE A 72 -10.16 -7.17 1.80
CA PHE A 72 -10.50 -6.55 0.53
C PHE A 72 -9.31 -5.86 -0.17
N CYS A 73 -8.15 -5.76 0.49
CA CYS A 73 -6.99 -5.07 -0.05
C CYS A 73 -6.27 -5.97 -1.08
N PRO A 74 -6.19 -5.59 -2.37
CA PRO A 74 -5.59 -6.43 -3.41
C PRO A 74 -4.08 -6.62 -3.24
N ILE A 75 -3.42 -5.69 -2.56
CA ILE A 75 -1.98 -5.74 -2.28
C ILE A 75 -1.65 -6.37 -0.93
N LYS A 76 -2.65 -6.91 -0.21
CA LYS A 76 -2.49 -7.55 1.11
C LYS A 76 -1.41 -8.63 1.07
N THR A 77 -1.56 -9.61 0.18
CA THR A 77 -0.66 -10.75 0.10
C THR A 77 0.77 -10.32 -0.19
N VAL A 78 0.94 -9.37 -1.12
CA VAL A 78 2.27 -8.90 -1.52
C VAL A 78 2.95 -8.14 -0.37
N LEU A 79 2.23 -7.27 0.33
CA LEU A 79 2.78 -6.53 1.47
C LEU A 79 3.10 -7.46 2.64
N GLU A 80 2.23 -8.43 2.94
CA GLU A 80 2.45 -9.39 4.03
C GLU A 80 3.63 -10.34 3.75
N GLN A 81 3.96 -10.60 2.48
CA GLN A 81 5.18 -11.34 2.10
C GLN A 81 6.47 -10.55 2.37
N ILE A 82 6.42 -9.22 2.37
CA ILE A 82 7.57 -8.36 2.69
C ILE A 82 7.77 -8.24 4.21
N GLN A 83 6.70 -8.43 5.00
CA GLN A 83 6.68 -8.29 6.46
C GLN A 83 7.37 -9.44 7.23
N LEU A 84 8.31 -10.16 6.60
CA LEU A 84 9.07 -11.27 7.18
C LEU A 84 9.75 -10.89 8.51
#